data_AF-U5QCH1-F1
#
_entry.id   AF-U5QCH1-F1
#
_cell.length_a   1.000
_cell.length_b   1.000
_cell.length_c   1.000
_cell.angle_alpha   90.00
_cell.angle_beta   90.00
_cell.angle_gamma   90.00
#
_symmetry.space_group_name_H-M   'P 1'
#
loop_
_entity.id
_entity.type
_entity.pdbx_description
1 polymer ?
#
loop_
_entity_poly.entity_id
_entity_poly.type
_entity_poly.pdbx_seq_one_letter_code
_entity_poly.pdbx_strand_id
1 'polypeptide(L)'
;MSVLHRVSVCAAALLALNATAASIQTFSFNLPPSSALAQTAATISSFSPTNGSTGTQVAIKGSGFYNGVSSVKFGNGYATYTVDSDSQITATVPSSATTGNIVANIGGSYISSSSGFTVSANISSFSPTSGLPGTQVVIKGAGFYSGTNSVKFGNGYATYTVNSDSQITATVPSNATTGNIVVKTSIAQASSSTPFTFITPTPSITSVSPTSGPPGTQLIVTGSNLNGASSVKVGNTYLTYAINSTNQITATTPTGNFSGPVTVKTSTGTATSSSSFSSAPASISSFSPTNGTIYTQVVIKGTNLINVTSVAFQGADGNPAYGEYTWDSSSQVTATVPTTARSGPITLSMGDSQVSTSQNFTLPDAGVPADVPSGSAYVDSPTSAPSGWTSATYWGQSIVDTNQPSSPGSVEIDYMELWCVVSGKNTLMQHDEGTMAGGLYVRDPWYGNNDAHDPMPWSYNAANNSTTFTPTTAADKVWHFYGTAYPRPSFAANTVSSCSVKGRLKITGPVLVQIGADYWINPTAPHAGLDVNNHQMGVSNWYFASPDWQDVSFP
;
A
#
# COMPACT_ATOMS: atom_id res chain seq x y z
N MET A 1 -20.71 -86.74 -36.27
CA MET A 1 -19.43 -87.50 -36.33
C MET A 1 -18.89 -87.59 -34.91
N SER A 2 -18.98 -88.80 -34.35
CA SER A 2 -18.62 -89.19 -32.99
C SER A 2 -17.11 -89.42 -32.87
N VAL A 3 -16.47 -88.77 -31.90
CA VAL A 3 -15.08 -89.08 -31.52
C VAL A 3 -15.10 -89.86 -30.21
N LEU A 4 -14.81 -91.15 -30.33
CA LEU A 4 -14.50 -92.09 -29.26
C LEU A 4 -13.36 -91.56 -28.37
N HIS A 5 -13.51 -91.65 -27.05
CA HIS A 5 -12.36 -91.79 -26.15
C HIS A 5 -12.48 -93.10 -25.37
N ARG A 6 -11.42 -93.91 -25.49
CA ARG A 6 -11.25 -95.24 -24.91
C ARG A 6 -11.04 -95.12 -23.40
N VAL A 7 -11.78 -95.93 -22.64
CA VAL A 7 -11.50 -96.23 -21.23
C VAL A 7 -10.42 -97.32 -21.20
N SER A 8 -9.31 -97.06 -20.51
CA SER A 8 -8.28 -98.07 -20.23
C SER A 8 -8.39 -98.45 -18.75
N VAL A 9 -8.93 -99.63 -18.47
CA VAL A 9 -8.88 -100.23 -17.13
C VAL A 9 -7.69 -101.20 -17.11
N CYS A 10 -6.80 -100.97 -16.16
CA CYS A 10 -5.58 -101.73 -15.94
C CYS A 10 -5.91 -103.14 -15.42
N ALA A 11 -5.45 -104.18 -16.11
CA ALA A 11 -5.40 -105.55 -15.60
C ALA A 11 -3.93 -105.97 -15.50
N ALA A 12 -3.41 -106.12 -14.28
CA ALA A 12 -2.12 -106.76 -14.03
C ALA A 12 -2.02 -107.30 -12.59
N ALA A 13 -2.29 -108.59 -12.41
CA ALA A 13 -1.70 -109.47 -11.39
C ALA A 13 -1.86 -110.92 -11.90
N LEU A 14 -0.85 -111.48 -12.58
CA LEU A 14 0.20 -112.37 -12.05
C LEU A 14 -0.33 -113.76 -11.63
N LEU A 15 -0.04 -114.81 -12.42
CA LEU A 15 0.71 -116.01 -12.00
C LEU A 15 0.82 -117.03 -13.15
N ALA A 16 1.98 -117.67 -13.22
CA ALA A 16 2.37 -118.73 -14.14
C ALA A 16 1.63 -120.05 -13.90
N LEU A 17 1.48 -120.89 -14.93
CA LEU A 17 1.93 -122.28 -14.90
C LEU A 17 1.86 -122.95 -16.29
N ASN A 18 2.81 -123.86 -16.50
CA ASN A 18 3.05 -124.69 -17.67
C ASN A 18 1.95 -125.73 -17.96
N ALA A 19 1.99 -126.21 -19.21
CA ALA A 19 1.67 -127.57 -19.67
C ALA A 19 0.20 -127.93 -19.96
N THR A 20 -0.02 -128.20 -21.25
CA THR A 20 -0.74 -129.35 -21.84
C THR A 20 -2.04 -129.86 -21.21
N ALA A 21 -3.10 -129.75 -22.01
CA ALA A 21 -4.21 -130.70 -22.19
C ALA A 21 -4.96 -131.21 -20.94
N ALA A 22 -6.12 -130.60 -20.65
CA ALA A 22 -7.44 -131.24 -20.73
C ALA A 22 -8.51 -130.41 -20.00
N SER A 23 -9.72 -130.43 -20.56
CA SER A 23 -11.01 -129.96 -20.02
C SER A 23 -11.23 -128.43 -19.91
N ILE A 24 -11.89 -127.86 -20.91
CA ILE A 24 -12.55 -126.56 -20.83
C ILE A 24 -13.85 -126.74 -20.06
N GLN A 25 -13.88 -126.31 -18.79
CA GLN A 25 -15.11 -126.00 -18.06
C GLN A 25 -15.55 -124.60 -18.46
N THR A 26 -16.75 -124.47 -19.03
CA THR A 26 -17.38 -123.19 -19.31
C THR A 26 -17.83 -122.54 -18.00
N PHE A 27 -17.06 -121.57 -17.50
CA PHE A 27 -17.51 -120.64 -16.46
C PHE A 27 -18.26 -119.48 -17.12
N SER A 28 -19.57 -119.44 -16.95
CA SER A 28 -20.39 -118.27 -17.29
C SER A 28 -20.32 -117.28 -16.13
N PHE A 29 -19.60 -116.16 -16.30
CA PHE A 29 -19.71 -115.01 -15.41
C PHE A 29 -20.91 -114.14 -15.83
N ASN A 30 -21.94 -114.09 -14.99
CA ASN A 30 -22.97 -113.05 -15.09
C ASN A 30 -22.36 -111.73 -14.62
N LEU A 31 -22.08 -110.81 -15.55
CA LEU A 31 -21.81 -109.42 -15.20
C LEU A 31 -23.13 -108.76 -14.77
N PRO A 32 -23.23 -108.16 -13.58
CA PRO A 32 -24.40 -107.37 -13.25
C PRO A 32 -24.55 -106.19 -14.23
N PRO A 33 -25.79 -105.73 -14.50
CA PRO A 33 -26.02 -104.61 -15.41
C PRO A 33 -25.26 -103.38 -14.91
N SER A 34 -24.64 -102.67 -15.85
CA SER A 34 -23.95 -101.42 -15.59
C SER A 34 -24.97 -100.40 -15.06
N SER A 35 -25.01 -100.25 -13.74
CA SER A 35 -25.60 -99.07 -13.11
C SER A 35 -24.75 -97.88 -13.55
N ALA A 36 -25.16 -97.21 -14.62
CA ALA A 36 -24.69 -95.86 -14.88
C ALA A 36 -25.00 -95.06 -13.61
N LEU A 37 -23.96 -94.75 -12.82
CA LEU A 37 -24.08 -93.84 -11.71
C LEU A 37 -24.62 -92.54 -12.30
N ALA A 38 -25.86 -92.17 -11.96
CA ALA A 38 -26.40 -90.87 -12.31
C ALA A 38 -25.48 -89.82 -11.67
N GLN A 39 -24.61 -89.20 -12.47
CA GLN A 39 -23.74 -88.14 -11.99
C GLN A 39 -24.64 -87.00 -11.54
N THR A 40 -24.62 -86.70 -10.25
CA THR A 40 -25.34 -85.55 -9.66
C THR A 40 -24.96 -84.28 -10.41
N ALA A 41 -25.96 -83.48 -10.80
CA ALA A 41 -25.74 -82.23 -11.52
C ALA A 41 -24.72 -81.35 -10.79
N ALA A 42 -23.81 -80.73 -11.54
CA ALA A 42 -22.76 -79.91 -10.95
C ALA A 42 -23.36 -78.68 -10.25
N THR A 43 -22.83 -78.32 -9.09
CA THR A 43 -23.31 -77.16 -8.32
C THR A 43 -22.16 -76.34 -7.75
N ILE A 44 -22.38 -75.03 -7.58
CA ILE A 44 -21.51 -74.17 -6.76
C ILE A 44 -22.24 -73.90 -5.46
N SER A 45 -21.72 -74.47 -4.37
CA SER A 45 -22.32 -74.39 -3.03
C SER A 45 -21.85 -73.17 -2.24
N SER A 46 -20.56 -72.82 -2.35
CA SER A 46 -19.96 -71.67 -1.67
C SER A 46 -18.63 -71.30 -2.32
N PHE A 47 -18.06 -70.16 -1.93
CA PHE A 47 -16.72 -69.76 -2.30
C PHE A 47 -16.09 -68.91 -1.20
N SER A 48 -14.76 -68.96 -1.08
CA SER A 48 -14.01 -68.15 -0.12
C SER A 48 -12.67 -67.71 -0.69
N PRO A 49 -12.26 -66.44 -0.52
CA PRO A 49 -13.02 -65.36 0.13
C PRO A 49 -14.24 -64.91 -0.71
N THR A 50 -15.21 -64.21 -0.08
CA THR A 50 -16.40 -63.68 -0.78
C THR A 50 -16.16 -62.36 -1.51
N ASN A 51 -14.98 -61.76 -1.30
CA ASN A 51 -14.50 -60.56 -1.96
C ASN A 51 -13.00 -60.62 -2.18
N GLY A 52 -12.50 -59.81 -3.11
CA GLY A 52 -11.07 -59.72 -3.40
C GLY A 52 -10.75 -58.83 -4.58
N SER A 53 -9.52 -58.31 -4.62
CA SER A 53 -9.00 -57.58 -5.77
C SER A 53 -8.57 -58.54 -6.89
N THR A 54 -8.27 -57.99 -8.07
CA THR A 54 -7.54 -58.70 -9.14
C THR A 54 -6.35 -59.48 -8.56
N GLY A 55 -6.19 -60.74 -8.99
CA GLY A 55 -5.15 -61.64 -8.50
C GLY A 55 -5.50 -62.43 -7.25
N THR A 56 -6.62 -62.15 -6.57
CA THR A 56 -7.08 -62.95 -5.42
C THR A 56 -7.38 -64.37 -5.88
N GLN A 57 -6.87 -65.37 -5.17
CA GLN A 57 -7.27 -66.76 -5.36
C GLN A 57 -8.54 -67.04 -4.56
N VAL A 58 -9.55 -67.58 -5.23
CA VAL A 58 -10.86 -67.90 -4.67
C VAL A 58 -11.08 -69.40 -4.77
N ALA A 59 -11.26 -70.04 -3.63
CA ALA A 59 -11.65 -71.44 -3.54
C ALA A 59 -13.16 -71.55 -3.71
N ILE A 60 -13.60 -72.12 -4.83
CA ILE A 60 -15.00 -72.36 -5.18
C ILE A 60 -15.32 -73.81 -4.81
N LYS A 61 -16.29 -74.00 -3.91
CA LYS A 61 -16.70 -75.30 -3.38
C LYS A 61 -18.03 -75.75 -3.99
N GLY A 62 -18.15 -77.04 -4.27
CA GLY A 62 -19.34 -77.58 -4.91
C GLY A 62 -19.29 -79.09 -5.10
N SER A 63 -19.92 -79.55 -6.18
CA SER A 63 -19.96 -80.97 -6.57
C SER A 63 -19.91 -81.11 -8.09
N GLY A 64 -19.37 -82.21 -8.60
CA GLY A 64 -19.37 -82.53 -10.03
C GLY A 64 -18.37 -81.72 -10.86
N PHE A 65 -17.23 -81.32 -10.28
CA PHE A 65 -16.21 -80.53 -10.99
C PHE A 65 -15.20 -81.37 -11.78
N TYR A 66 -15.06 -82.68 -11.53
CA TYR A 66 -14.10 -83.50 -12.29
C TYR A 66 -14.51 -83.64 -13.77
N ASN A 67 -13.53 -83.51 -14.68
CA ASN A 67 -13.63 -83.78 -16.12
C ASN A 67 -14.77 -83.04 -16.86
N GLY A 68 -14.86 -81.72 -16.69
CA GLY A 68 -15.83 -80.92 -17.46
C GLY A 68 -15.71 -79.41 -17.39
N VAL A 69 -14.92 -78.83 -16.46
CA VAL A 69 -14.79 -77.37 -16.32
C VAL A 69 -14.02 -76.80 -17.51
N SER A 70 -14.69 -75.99 -18.32
CA SER A 70 -14.13 -75.33 -19.51
C SER A 70 -13.93 -73.83 -19.35
N SER A 71 -14.59 -73.20 -18.37
CA SER A 71 -14.31 -71.81 -17.98
C SER A 71 -14.85 -71.51 -16.58
N VAL A 72 -14.22 -70.54 -15.91
CA VAL A 72 -14.71 -69.90 -14.70
C VAL A 72 -14.72 -68.39 -14.94
N LYS A 73 -15.80 -67.71 -14.57
CA LYS A 73 -15.97 -66.27 -14.73
C LYS A 73 -16.32 -65.59 -13.41
N PHE A 74 -15.76 -64.41 -13.20
CA PHE A 74 -16.19 -63.46 -12.17
C PHE A 74 -16.93 -62.32 -12.86
N GLY A 75 -18.26 -62.39 -12.89
CA GLY A 75 -19.07 -61.52 -13.73
C GLY A 75 -18.70 -61.66 -15.21
N ASN A 76 -18.14 -60.60 -15.81
CA ASN A 76 -17.75 -60.59 -17.22
C ASN A 76 -16.32 -61.11 -17.51
N GLY A 77 -15.47 -61.25 -16.49
CA GLY A 77 -14.06 -61.63 -16.67
C GLY A 77 -13.82 -63.13 -16.61
N TYR A 78 -13.09 -63.69 -17.59
CA TYR A 78 -12.63 -65.08 -17.57
C TYR A 78 -11.41 -65.24 -16.65
N ALA A 79 -11.52 -66.13 -15.67
CA ALA A 79 -10.47 -66.43 -14.71
C ALA A 79 -9.53 -67.52 -15.23
N THR A 80 -8.27 -67.47 -14.78
CA THR A 80 -7.44 -68.67 -14.73
C THR A 80 -7.88 -69.53 -13.54
N TYR A 81 -7.84 -70.85 -13.68
CA TYR A 81 -8.32 -71.76 -12.63
C TYR A 81 -7.59 -73.10 -12.66
N THR A 82 -7.63 -73.79 -11.52
CA THR A 82 -7.20 -75.16 -11.31
C THR A 82 -8.38 -75.94 -10.72
N VAL A 83 -8.67 -77.12 -11.26
CA VAL A 83 -9.64 -78.04 -10.64
C VAL A 83 -8.88 -78.91 -9.64
N ASP A 84 -9.04 -78.62 -8.35
CA ASP A 84 -8.29 -79.30 -7.28
C ASP A 84 -8.90 -80.66 -6.94
N SER A 85 -10.23 -80.74 -6.96
CA SER A 85 -10.99 -81.98 -6.75
C SER A 85 -12.41 -81.89 -7.33
N ASP A 86 -13.21 -82.97 -7.25
CA ASP A 86 -14.63 -82.94 -7.66
C ASP A 86 -15.45 -81.87 -6.96
N SER A 87 -14.98 -81.44 -5.79
CA SER A 87 -15.68 -80.53 -4.89
C SER A 87 -15.01 -79.16 -4.77
N GLN A 88 -13.89 -78.92 -5.46
CA GLN A 88 -13.16 -77.67 -5.38
C GLN A 88 -12.48 -77.24 -6.68
N ILE A 89 -12.67 -75.96 -7.02
CA ILE A 89 -11.90 -75.22 -8.03
C ILE A 89 -11.20 -74.07 -7.32
N THR A 90 -9.92 -73.85 -7.61
CA THR A 90 -9.23 -72.61 -7.23
C THR A 90 -9.13 -71.72 -8.46
N ALA A 91 -9.77 -70.54 -8.43
CA ALA A 91 -9.78 -69.58 -9.54
C ALA A 91 -9.15 -68.25 -9.14
N THR A 92 -8.43 -67.61 -10.05
CA THR A 92 -7.81 -66.29 -9.81
C THR A 92 -8.68 -65.19 -10.39
N VAL A 93 -9.03 -64.18 -9.59
CA VAL A 93 -9.83 -63.03 -10.04
C VAL A 93 -9.10 -62.29 -11.17
N PRO A 94 -9.65 -62.23 -12.40
CA PRO A 94 -9.01 -61.55 -13.52
C PRO A 94 -9.15 -60.03 -13.42
N SER A 95 -8.34 -59.28 -14.18
CA SER A 95 -8.38 -57.81 -14.22
C SER A 95 -9.67 -57.24 -14.81
N SER A 96 -10.38 -58.04 -15.60
CA SER A 96 -11.69 -57.71 -16.18
C SER A 96 -12.88 -58.23 -15.36
N ALA A 97 -12.62 -58.75 -14.16
CA ALA A 97 -13.68 -59.19 -13.26
C ALA A 97 -14.61 -58.03 -12.91
N THR A 98 -15.91 -58.32 -12.83
CA THR A 98 -16.92 -57.40 -12.32
C THR A 98 -17.65 -58.04 -11.15
N THR A 99 -18.13 -57.23 -10.21
CA THR A 99 -18.94 -57.76 -9.09
C THR A 99 -20.18 -58.50 -9.63
N GLY A 100 -20.43 -59.70 -9.10
CA GLY A 100 -21.54 -60.55 -9.54
C GLY A 100 -21.29 -62.03 -9.22
N ASN A 101 -22.22 -62.90 -9.64
CA ASN A 101 -22.09 -64.34 -9.37
C ASN A 101 -20.88 -64.93 -10.11
N ILE A 102 -20.27 -65.94 -9.50
CA ILE A 102 -19.24 -66.74 -10.15
C ILE A 102 -19.96 -67.73 -11.07
N VAL A 103 -19.57 -67.76 -12.35
CA VAL A 103 -20.17 -68.65 -13.35
C VAL A 103 -19.11 -69.63 -13.83
N ALA A 104 -19.38 -70.93 -13.72
CA ALA A 104 -18.52 -71.97 -14.29
C ALA A 104 -19.26 -72.69 -15.42
N ASN A 105 -18.57 -73.00 -16.51
CA ASN A 105 -19.08 -73.88 -17.56
C ASN A 105 -18.54 -75.29 -17.33
N ILE A 106 -19.42 -76.24 -17.00
CA ILE A 106 -19.07 -77.62 -16.68
C ILE A 106 -19.84 -78.56 -17.61
N GLY A 107 -19.12 -79.32 -18.45
CA GLY A 107 -19.73 -80.26 -19.38
C GLY A 107 -20.69 -79.61 -20.40
N GLY A 108 -20.50 -78.33 -20.72
CA GLY A 108 -21.37 -77.55 -21.60
C GLY A 108 -22.53 -76.83 -20.90
N SER A 109 -22.69 -77.00 -19.59
CA SER A 109 -23.71 -76.33 -18.78
C SER A 109 -23.12 -75.19 -17.94
N TYR A 110 -23.78 -74.03 -17.95
CA TYR A 110 -23.39 -72.89 -17.12
C TYR A 110 -24.05 -72.99 -15.74
N ILE A 111 -23.23 -73.13 -14.71
CA ILE A 111 -23.66 -73.12 -13.31
C ILE A 111 -23.21 -71.82 -12.64
N SER A 112 -24.05 -71.23 -11.81
CA SER A 112 -23.78 -69.99 -11.10
C SER A 112 -23.77 -70.22 -9.59
N SER A 113 -22.92 -69.50 -8.87
CA SER A 113 -23.00 -69.42 -7.42
C SER A 113 -24.33 -68.79 -6.96
N SER A 114 -24.79 -69.15 -5.77
CA SER A 114 -26.00 -68.57 -5.16
C SER A 114 -25.81 -67.13 -4.67
N SER A 115 -24.59 -66.78 -4.25
CA SER A 115 -24.18 -65.43 -3.87
C SER A 115 -23.18 -64.82 -4.86
N GLY A 116 -23.14 -63.49 -4.93
CA GLY A 116 -22.17 -62.75 -5.75
C GLY A 116 -20.79 -62.65 -5.10
N PHE A 117 -19.73 -62.76 -5.91
CA PHE A 117 -18.38 -62.37 -5.53
C PHE A 117 -18.22 -60.86 -5.71
N THR A 118 -17.67 -60.17 -4.70
CA THR A 118 -17.44 -58.72 -4.79
C THR A 118 -16.00 -58.40 -5.17
N VAL A 119 -15.82 -57.69 -6.29
CA VAL A 119 -14.50 -57.25 -6.72
C VAL A 119 -14.10 -56.01 -5.90
N SER A 120 -13.00 -56.09 -5.17
CA SER A 120 -12.48 -54.96 -4.40
C SER A 120 -12.03 -53.84 -5.33
N ALA A 121 -12.40 -52.61 -4.99
CA ALA A 121 -12.11 -51.46 -5.84
C ALA A 121 -10.61 -51.27 -6.11
N ASN A 122 -10.28 -50.94 -7.36
CA ASN A 122 -8.93 -50.56 -7.78
C ASN A 122 -9.01 -49.37 -8.74
N ILE A 123 -8.03 -48.46 -8.68
CA ILE A 123 -7.86 -47.38 -9.65
C ILE A 123 -6.65 -47.72 -10.53
N SER A 124 -6.88 -47.90 -11.83
CA SER A 124 -5.83 -48.24 -12.79
C SER A 124 -5.25 -47.00 -13.48
N SER A 125 -6.07 -45.97 -13.71
CA SER A 125 -5.65 -44.71 -14.32
C SER A 125 -6.69 -43.62 -14.10
N PHE A 126 -6.30 -42.37 -14.31
CA PHE A 126 -7.21 -41.23 -14.35
C PHE A 126 -6.73 -40.18 -15.35
N SER A 127 -7.65 -39.41 -15.91
CA SER A 127 -7.33 -38.33 -16.85
C SER A 127 -8.36 -37.19 -16.77
N PRO A 128 -7.95 -35.92 -16.78
CA PRO A 128 -6.55 -35.44 -16.80
C PRO A 128 -5.81 -35.70 -15.47
N THR A 129 -4.48 -35.64 -15.49
CA THR A 129 -3.63 -35.84 -14.29
C THR A 129 -3.45 -34.58 -13.44
N SER A 130 -3.94 -33.44 -13.91
CA SER A 130 -3.94 -32.17 -13.20
C SER A 130 -5.16 -31.33 -13.58
N GLY A 131 -5.51 -30.36 -12.74
CA GLY A 131 -6.64 -29.47 -13.03
C GLY A 131 -6.98 -28.49 -11.92
N LEU A 132 -7.71 -27.44 -12.31
CA LEU A 132 -8.34 -26.46 -11.42
C LEU A 132 -9.60 -27.07 -10.76
N PRO A 133 -10.17 -26.42 -9.72
CA PRO A 133 -11.54 -26.70 -9.29
C PRO A 133 -12.54 -26.76 -10.45
N GLY A 134 -13.47 -27.71 -10.41
CA GLY A 134 -14.47 -27.92 -11.46
C GLY A 134 -14.00 -28.79 -12.63
N THR A 135 -12.71 -29.12 -12.72
CA THR A 135 -12.19 -30.05 -13.74
C THR A 135 -12.89 -31.41 -13.64
N GLN A 136 -13.45 -31.93 -14.74
CA GLN A 136 -13.94 -33.32 -14.79
C GLN A 136 -12.78 -34.29 -15.01
N VAL A 137 -12.65 -35.27 -14.14
CA VAL A 137 -11.65 -36.33 -14.19
C VAL A 137 -12.33 -37.68 -14.38
N VAL A 138 -11.92 -38.40 -15.43
CA VAL A 138 -12.34 -39.77 -15.69
C VAL A 138 -11.38 -40.70 -14.98
N ILE A 139 -11.90 -41.47 -14.02
CA ILE A 139 -11.17 -42.46 -13.22
C ILE A 139 -11.53 -43.84 -13.77
N LYS A 140 -10.53 -44.61 -14.21
CA LYS A 140 -10.68 -45.98 -14.69
C LYS A 140 -10.17 -46.98 -13.67
N GLY A 141 -10.78 -48.16 -13.64
CA GLY A 141 -10.49 -49.17 -12.63
C GLY A 141 -11.40 -50.39 -12.72
N ALA A 142 -11.68 -50.98 -11.56
CA ALA A 142 -12.62 -52.09 -11.39
C ALA A 142 -13.27 -52.01 -10.00
N GLY A 143 -14.44 -52.62 -9.84
CA GLY A 143 -15.13 -52.71 -8.54
C GLY A 143 -15.78 -51.39 -8.07
N PHE A 144 -16.19 -50.51 -8.98
CA PHE A 144 -16.81 -49.22 -8.63
C PHE A 144 -18.34 -49.28 -8.46
N TYR A 145 -19.04 -50.22 -9.09
CA TYR A 145 -20.51 -50.17 -9.17
C TYR A 145 -21.19 -50.59 -7.85
N SER A 146 -20.56 -51.47 -7.07
CA SER A 146 -21.07 -51.93 -5.78
C SER A 146 -20.71 -50.97 -4.63
N GLY A 147 -21.48 -49.89 -4.50
CA GLY A 147 -21.47 -49.07 -3.29
C GLY A 147 -20.30 -48.11 -3.15
N THR A 148 -19.89 -47.42 -4.24
CA THR A 148 -19.00 -46.25 -4.12
C THR A 148 -19.68 -45.17 -3.28
N ASN A 149 -19.09 -44.89 -2.11
CA ASN A 149 -19.61 -43.96 -1.11
C ASN A 149 -18.98 -42.57 -1.21
N SER A 150 -17.74 -42.47 -1.72
CA SER A 150 -17.07 -41.17 -1.91
C SER A 150 -15.89 -41.26 -2.87
N VAL A 151 -15.65 -40.18 -3.59
CA VAL A 151 -14.41 -39.92 -4.34
C VAL A 151 -13.72 -38.71 -3.72
N LYS A 152 -12.41 -38.79 -3.47
CA LYS A 152 -11.63 -37.73 -2.81
C LYS A 152 -10.40 -37.36 -3.62
N PHE A 153 -10.14 -36.06 -3.77
CA PHE A 153 -8.90 -35.50 -4.34
C PHE A 153 -8.09 -34.88 -3.22
N GLY A 154 -7.12 -35.62 -2.68
CA GLY A 154 -6.39 -35.21 -1.48
C GLY A 154 -7.34 -35.02 -0.29
N ASN A 155 -7.57 -33.76 0.11
CA ASN A 155 -8.47 -33.42 1.22
C ASN A 155 -9.93 -33.12 0.82
N GLY A 156 -10.23 -32.88 -0.46
CA GLY A 156 -11.57 -32.51 -0.90
C GLY A 156 -12.43 -33.69 -1.37
N TYR A 157 -13.69 -33.75 -0.95
CA TYR A 157 -14.69 -34.69 -1.46
C TYR A 157 -15.28 -34.18 -2.78
N ALA A 158 -15.20 -35.00 -3.83
CA ALA A 158 -15.72 -34.67 -5.15
C ALA A 158 -17.20 -35.02 -5.28
N THR A 159 -17.91 -34.28 -6.13
CA THR A 159 -19.12 -34.80 -6.77
C THR A 159 -18.71 -35.80 -7.85
N TYR A 160 -19.49 -36.86 -8.04
CA TYR A 160 -19.14 -37.91 -8.99
C TYR A 160 -20.36 -38.63 -9.54
N THR A 161 -20.17 -39.28 -10.68
CA THR A 161 -21.09 -40.24 -11.30
C THR A 161 -20.33 -41.55 -11.49
N VAL A 162 -20.92 -42.66 -11.07
CA VAL A 162 -20.40 -44.00 -11.37
C VAL A 162 -20.98 -44.42 -12.72
N ASN A 163 -20.16 -44.42 -13.76
CA ASN A 163 -20.60 -44.65 -15.13
C ASN A 163 -20.74 -46.15 -15.41
N SER A 164 -19.83 -46.95 -14.85
CA SER A 164 -19.80 -48.41 -14.94
C SER A 164 -18.96 -49.00 -13.79
N ASP A 165 -18.87 -50.32 -13.69
CA ASP A 165 -18.00 -50.98 -12.71
C ASP A 165 -16.50 -50.65 -12.89
N SER A 166 -16.12 -50.16 -14.08
CA SER A 166 -14.74 -49.82 -14.44
C SER A 166 -14.50 -48.33 -14.67
N GLN A 167 -15.50 -47.47 -14.49
CA GLN A 167 -15.36 -46.03 -14.72
C GLN A 167 -16.19 -45.16 -13.78
N ILE A 168 -15.55 -44.11 -13.25
CA ILE A 168 -16.17 -43.00 -12.52
C ILE A 168 -15.81 -41.70 -13.23
N THR A 169 -16.77 -40.79 -13.38
CA THR A 169 -16.50 -39.38 -13.69
C THR A 169 -16.65 -38.57 -12.40
N ALA A 170 -15.60 -37.85 -12.00
CA ALA A 170 -15.60 -37.03 -10.78
C ALA A 170 -15.19 -35.59 -11.08
N THR A 171 -15.79 -34.62 -10.38
CA THR A 171 -15.46 -33.20 -10.49
C THR A 171 -14.53 -32.78 -9.36
N VAL A 172 -13.39 -32.20 -9.70
CA VAL A 172 -12.39 -31.72 -8.71
C VAL A 172 -13.03 -30.64 -7.82
N PRO A 173 -13.10 -30.84 -6.49
CA PRO A 173 -13.71 -29.87 -5.59
C PRO A 173 -12.78 -28.66 -5.35
N SER A 174 -13.35 -27.53 -4.89
CA SER A 174 -12.62 -26.28 -4.66
C SER A 174 -11.57 -26.34 -3.54
N ASN A 175 -11.74 -27.26 -2.60
CA ASN A 175 -10.82 -27.49 -1.48
C ASN A 175 -9.95 -28.74 -1.67
N ALA A 176 -9.81 -29.24 -2.91
CA ALA A 176 -8.86 -30.31 -3.21
C ALA A 176 -7.42 -29.89 -2.92
N THR A 177 -6.55 -30.88 -2.74
CA THR A 177 -5.11 -30.70 -2.59
C THR A 177 -4.40 -31.72 -3.47
N THR A 178 -3.17 -31.41 -3.89
CA THR A 178 -2.33 -32.37 -4.62
C THR A 178 -2.15 -33.64 -3.79
N GLY A 179 -2.40 -34.79 -4.41
CA GLY A 179 -2.37 -36.09 -3.74
C GLY A 179 -3.12 -37.16 -4.53
N ASN A 180 -3.04 -38.40 -4.07
CA ASN A 180 -3.68 -39.54 -4.73
C ASN A 180 -5.20 -39.40 -4.69
N ILE A 181 -5.85 -39.87 -5.76
CA ILE A 181 -7.31 -39.98 -5.81
C ILE A 181 -7.72 -41.19 -5.00
N VAL A 182 -8.71 -41.00 -4.14
CA VAL A 182 -9.20 -42.06 -3.25
C VAL A 182 -10.67 -42.33 -3.53
N VAL A 183 -11.00 -43.57 -3.87
CA VAL A 183 -12.36 -44.05 -4.05
C VAL A 183 -12.69 -44.98 -2.90
N LYS A 184 -13.67 -44.62 -2.08
CA LYS A 184 -14.15 -45.46 -0.97
C LYS A 184 -15.44 -46.16 -1.39
N THR A 185 -15.46 -47.48 -1.30
CA THR A 185 -16.67 -48.29 -1.44
C THR A 185 -17.19 -48.73 -0.06
N SER A 186 -18.30 -49.45 -0.03
CA SER A 186 -18.90 -50.01 1.18
C SER A 186 -18.01 -51.07 1.86
N ILE A 187 -17.05 -51.65 1.14
CA ILE A 187 -16.21 -52.76 1.62
C ILE A 187 -14.73 -52.36 1.74
N ALA A 188 -14.22 -51.53 0.83
CA ALA A 188 -12.79 -51.20 0.78
C ALA A 188 -12.53 -49.77 0.28
N GLN A 189 -11.26 -49.37 0.30
CA GLN A 189 -10.81 -48.11 -0.28
C GLN A 189 -9.73 -48.40 -1.33
N ALA A 190 -9.88 -47.79 -2.50
CA ALA A 190 -8.89 -47.77 -3.56
C ALA A 190 -8.17 -46.41 -3.57
N SER A 191 -6.86 -46.44 -3.77
CA SER A 191 -6.04 -45.24 -4.00
C SER A 191 -5.35 -45.37 -5.35
N SER A 192 -5.26 -44.27 -6.10
CA SER A 192 -4.48 -44.24 -7.34
C SER A 192 -3.00 -44.47 -7.05
N SER A 193 -2.23 -44.98 -8.01
CA SER A 193 -0.79 -45.18 -7.85
C SER A 193 0.01 -43.87 -7.94
N THR A 194 -0.49 -42.91 -8.74
CA THR A 194 0.10 -41.57 -8.90
C THR A 194 -0.82 -40.49 -8.31
N PRO A 195 -0.25 -39.36 -7.85
CA PRO A 195 -1.05 -38.25 -7.36
C PRO A 195 -1.72 -37.49 -8.51
N PHE A 196 -2.91 -36.95 -8.25
CA PHE A 196 -3.49 -35.88 -9.04
C PHE A 196 -2.87 -34.54 -8.61
N THR A 197 -2.43 -33.74 -9.58
CA THR A 197 -1.86 -32.41 -9.32
C THR A 197 -2.97 -31.37 -9.30
N PHE A 198 -3.34 -30.90 -8.10
CA PHE A 198 -4.30 -29.82 -7.96
C PHE A 198 -3.64 -28.49 -8.32
N ILE A 199 -4.23 -27.77 -9.27
CA ILE A 199 -3.79 -26.43 -9.65
C ILE A 199 -4.60 -25.44 -8.83
N THR A 200 -3.91 -24.70 -7.96
CA THR A 200 -4.54 -23.64 -7.16
C THR A 200 -4.78 -22.41 -8.04
N PRO A 201 -6.02 -21.88 -8.12
CA PRO A 201 -6.27 -20.61 -8.80
C PRO A 201 -5.49 -19.46 -8.14
N THR A 202 -4.67 -18.77 -8.92
CA THR A 202 -3.97 -17.56 -8.47
C THR A 202 -4.82 -16.31 -8.70
N PRO A 203 -4.66 -15.27 -7.87
CA PRO A 203 -5.36 -14.01 -8.09
C PRO A 203 -4.83 -13.33 -9.36
N SER A 204 -5.71 -12.59 -10.05
CA SER A 204 -5.34 -11.71 -11.16
C SER A 204 -6.12 -10.40 -11.09
N ILE A 205 -5.51 -9.31 -11.56
CA ILE A 205 -6.17 -8.00 -11.68
C ILE A 205 -6.29 -7.69 -13.17
N THR A 206 -7.51 -7.45 -13.63
CA THR A 206 -7.80 -7.08 -15.03
C THR A 206 -7.88 -5.57 -15.21
N SER A 207 -8.38 -4.83 -14.22
CA SER A 207 -8.46 -3.36 -14.30
C SER A 207 -8.48 -2.70 -12.93
N VAL A 208 -8.00 -1.46 -12.89
CA VAL A 208 -8.08 -0.55 -11.74
C VAL A 208 -8.67 0.76 -12.24
N SER A 209 -9.70 1.28 -11.56
CA SER A 209 -10.30 2.57 -11.89
C SER A 209 -10.80 3.32 -10.65
N PRO A 210 -10.59 4.64 -10.52
CA PRO A 210 -9.78 5.47 -11.43
C PRO A 210 -8.27 5.17 -11.26
N THR A 211 -7.44 5.66 -12.19
CA THR A 211 -5.96 5.54 -12.14
C THR A 211 -5.28 6.72 -11.44
N SER A 212 -6.05 7.72 -11.02
CA SER A 212 -5.57 8.80 -10.17
C SER A 212 -6.72 9.42 -9.37
N GLY A 213 -6.37 10.13 -8.31
CA GLY A 213 -7.34 10.87 -7.52
C GLY A 213 -6.76 11.38 -6.20
N PRO A 214 -7.47 12.32 -5.53
CA PRO A 214 -7.06 12.80 -4.21
C PRO A 214 -7.16 11.70 -3.14
N PRO A 215 -6.64 11.94 -1.93
CA PRO A 215 -6.93 11.09 -0.77
C PRO A 215 -8.44 10.84 -0.59
N GLY A 216 -8.82 9.64 -0.17
CA GLY A 216 -10.22 9.22 -0.04
C GLY A 216 -10.88 8.74 -1.34
N THR A 217 -10.18 8.74 -2.47
CA THR A 217 -10.65 8.16 -3.73
C THR A 217 -10.96 6.67 -3.55
N GLN A 218 -12.14 6.24 -3.99
CA GLN A 218 -12.48 4.82 -4.09
C GLN A 218 -11.96 4.23 -5.41
N LEU A 219 -11.02 3.30 -5.31
CA LEU A 219 -10.52 2.48 -6.40
C LEU A 219 -11.35 1.21 -6.49
N ILE A 220 -11.88 0.95 -7.67
CA ILE A 220 -12.46 -0.33 -8.05
C ILE A 220 -11.38 -1.17 -8.69
N VAL A 221 -11.03 -2.27 -8.03
CA VAL A 221 -10.07 -3.27 -8.51
C VAL A 221 -10.86 -4.49 -9.00
N THR A 222 -10.86 -4.71 -10.31
CA THR A 222 -11.54 -5.84 -10.95
C THR A 222 -10.53 -6.92 -11.32
N GLY A 223 -10.91 -8.19 -11.18
CA GLY A 223 -10.00 -9.31 -11.39
C GLY A 223 -10.65 -10.68 -11.26
N SER A 224 -9.85 -11.68 -10.88
CA SER A 224 -10.31 -13.04 -10.56
C SER A 224 -9.62 -13.56 -9.31
N ASN A 225 -10.29 -14.43 -8.57
CA ASN A 225 -9.80 -15.06 -7.32
C ASN A 225 -9.32 -14.02 -6.28
N LEU A 226 -10.01 -12.88 -6.19
CA LEU A 226 -9.68 -11.79 -5.26
C LEU A 226 -10.29 -11.99 -3.85
N ASN A 227 -11.14 -13.00 -3.68
CA ASN A 227 -11.68 -13.36 -2.37
C ASN A 227 -10.56 -13.79 -1.42
N GLY A 228 -10.69 -13.44 -0.13
CA GLY A 228 -9.65 -13.71 0.85
C GLY A 228 -8.38 -12.86 0.65
N ALA A 229 -8.48 -11.72 -0.04
CA ALA A 229 -7.42 -10.72 -0.02
C ALA A 229 -7.04 -10.36 1.42
N SER A 230 -5.74 -10.42 1.70
CA SER A 230 -5.12 -10.12 2.98
C SER A 230 -4.47 -8.73 2.99
N SER A 231 -4.15 -8.19 1.81
CA SER A 231 -3.73 -6.80 1.67
C SER A 231 -3.97 -6.29 0.26
N VAL A 232 -4.23 -4.99 0.15
CA VAL A 232 -4.30 -4.23 -1.09
C VAL A 232 -3.37 -3.03 -0.96
N LYS A 233 -2.50 -2.81 -1.95
CA LYS A 233 -1.55 -1.69 -1.94
C LYS A 233 -1.52 -0.95 -3.26
N VAL A 234 -1.10 0.31 -3.23
CA VAL A 234 -0.57 1.05 -4.38
C VAL A 234 0.92 1.27 -4.12
N GLY A 235 1.79 0.70 -4.97
CA GLY A 235 3.22 0.68 -4.68
C GLY A 235 3.49 0.05 -3.31
N ASN A 236 4.06 0.83 -2.38
CA ASN A 236 4.31 0.40 -1.00
C ASN A 236 3.21 0.79 0.01
N THR A 237 2.23 1.59 -0.42
CA THR A 237 1.20 2.16 0.46
C THR A 237 0.02 1.21 0.60
N TYR A 238 -0.33 0.84 1.84
CA TYR A 238 -1.51 0.04 2.13
C TYR A 238 -2.79 0.86 1.97
N LEU A 239 -3.80 0.26 1.35
CA LEU A 239 -5.14 0.84 1.25
C LEU A 239 -6.06 0.20 2.30
N THR A 240 -7.09 0.94 2.72
CA THR A 240 -8.27 0.32 3.33
C THR A 240 -9.13 -0.26 2.22
N TYR A 241 -9.80 -1.39 2.43
CA TYR A 241 -10.54 -2.04 1.36
C TYR A 241 -11.68 -2.92 1.89
N ALA A 242 -12.63 -3.17 1.01
CA ALA A 242 -13.70 -4.15 1.18
C ALA A 242 -13.68 -5.11 -0.01
N ILE A 243 -13.80 -6.42 0.27
CA ILE A 243 -13.94 -7.44 -0.76
C ILE A 243 -15.42 -7.52 -1.13
N ASN A 244 -15.78 -7.08 -2.34
CA ASN A 244 -17.17 -7.10 -2.80
C ASN A 244 -17.56 -8.47 -3.36
N SER A 245 -16.66 -9.13 -4.08
CA SER A 245 -16.86 -10.46 -4.65
C SER A 245 -15.52 -11.14 -4.96
N THR A 246 -15.54 -12.36 -5.52
CA THR A 246 -14.32 -13.01 -6.03
C THR A 246 -13.68 -12.27 -7.20
N ASN A 247 -14.39 -11.35 -7.85
CA ASN A 247 -13.92 -10.59 -9.00
C ASN A 247 -13.75 -9.09 -8.75
N GLN A 248 -14.07 -8.59 -7.55
CA GLN A 248 -14.04 -7.14 -7.28
C GLN A 248 -13.69 -6.81 -5.84
N ILE A 249 -12.80 -5.83 -5.68
CA ILE A 249 -12.46 -5.15 -4.43
C ILE A 249 -12.67 -3.65 -4.61
N THR A 250 -13.25 -3.01 -3.59
CA THR A 250 -13.30 -1.55 -3.47
C THR A 250 -12.24 -1.16 -2.44
N ALA A 251 -11.27 -0.34 -2.83
CA ALA A 251 -10.20 0.13 -1.96
C ALA A 251 -10.24 1.66 -1.85
N THR A 252 -9.86 2.23 -0.71
CA THR A 252 -9.87 3.68 -0.47
C THR A 252 -8.45 4.18 -0.26
N THR A 253 -8.07 5.24 -0.98
CA THR A 253 -6.74 5.87 -0.86
C THR A 253 -6.55 6.56 0.49
N PRO A 254 -5.43 6.32 1.20
CA PRO A 254 -5.07 7.14 2.35
C PRO A 254 -4.61 8.54 1.91
N THR A 255 -4.39 9.41 2.89
CA THR A 255 -3.62 10.64 2.70
C THR A 255 -2.15 10.33 2.46
N GLY A 256 -1.46 11.11 1.63
CA GLY A 256 -0.09 10.80 1.23
C GLY A 256 0.17 11.13 -0.22
N ASN A 257 1.45 11.23 -0.57
CA ASN A 257 1.88 11.13 -1.96
C ASN A 257 2.41 9.72 -2.21
N PHE A 258 1.77 8.98 -3.10
CA PHE A 258 2.16 7.63 -3.48
C PHE A 258 1.67 7.30 -4.89
N SER A 259 2.44 6.47 -5.56
CA SER A 259 2.09 5.98 -6.89
C SER A 259 2.64 4.58 -7.09
N GLY A 260 2.12 3.89 -8.10
CA GLY A 260 2.61 2.58 -8.51
C GLY A 260 1.47 1.61 -8.86
N PRO A 261 1.81 0.38 -9.21
CA PRO A 261 0.82 -0.64 -9.51
C PRO A 261 0.01 -0.98 -8.26
N VAL A 262 -1.25 -1.38 -8.47
CA VAL A 262 -2.08 -1.97 -7.43
C VAL A 262 -1.68 -3.42 -7.24
N THR A 263 -1.40 -3.81 -6.01
CA THR A 263 -1.15 -5.22 -5.66
C THR A 263 -2.23 -5.74 -4.72
N VAL A 264 -2.69 -6.96 -4.97
CA VAL A 264 -3.62 -7.69 -4.11
C VAL A 264 -2.97 -9.01 -3.70
N LYS A 265 -2.74 -9.20 -2.40
CA LYS A 265 -2.18 -10.45 -1.86
C LYS A 265 -3.28 -11.32 -1.29
N THR A 266 -3.35 -12.57 -1.71
CA THR A 266 -4.24 -13.62 -1.17
C THR A 266 -3.39 -14.75 -0.56
N SER A 267 -4.04 -15.77 0.01
CA SER A 267 -3.34 -16.98 0.45
C SER A 267 -2.76 -17.81 -0.70
N THR A 268 -3.22 -17.62 -1.94
CA THR A 268 -2.79 -18.40 -3.11
C THR A 268 -1.79 -17.68 -4.00
N GLY A 269 -1.49 -16.41 -3.72
CA GLY A 269 -0.50 -15.62 -4.44
C GLY A 269 -0.74 -14.12 -4.37
N THR A 270 0.02 -13.37 -5.17
CA THR A 270 -0.12 -11.91 -5.32
C THR A 270 -0.45 -11.58 -6.77
N ALA A 271 -1.49 -10.77 -6.97
CA ALA A 271 -1.78 -10.15 -8.25
C ALA A 271 -1.25 -8.72 -8.27
N THR A 272 -0.75 -8.29 -9.43
CA THR A 272 -0.27 -6.93 -9.68
C THR A 272 -0.96 -6.40 -10.92
N SER A 273 -1.53 -5.19 -10.86
CA SER A 273 -2.14 -4.55 -12.02
C SER A 273 -1.10 -4.11 -13.04
N SER A 274 -1.48 -4.09 -14.32
CA SER A 274 -0.66 -3.52 -15.38
C SER A 274 -0.64 -1.99 -15.36
N SER A 275 -1.75 -1.36 -14.96
CA SER A 275 -1.84 0.08 -14.74
C SER A 275 -1.41 0.48 -13.33
N SER A 276 -0.81 1.66 -13.22
CA SER A 276 -0.51 2.29 -11.93
C SER A 276 -1.65 3.21 -11.49
N PHE A 277 -1.80 3.35 -10.18
CA PHE A 277 -2.53 4.47 -9.58
C PHE A 277 -1.52 5.56 -9.17
N SER A 278 -1.90 6.83 -9.28
CA SER A 278 -1.16 7.95 -8.69
C SER A 278 -2.07 8.81 -7.83
N SER A 279 -1.68 9.05 -6.57
CA SER A 279 -2.33 10.09 -5.78
C SER A 279 -2.18 11.44 -6.47
N ALA A 280 -3.21 12.27 -6.40
CA ALA A 280 -3.13 13.65 -6.88
C ALA A 280 -2.07 14.42 -6.06
N PRO A 281 -1.28 15.31 -6.71
CA PRO A 281 -0.36 16.17 -5.99
C PRO A 281 -1.11 17.09 -5.02
N ALA A 282 -0.39 17.64 -4.05
CA ALA A 282 -0.95 18.68 -3.20
C ALA A 282 -1.33 19.90 -4.04
N SER A 283 -2.49 20.49 -3.74
CA SER A 283 -3.00 21.66 -4.45
C SER A 283 -3.69 22.60 -3.46
N ILE A 284 -3.54 23.91 -3.65
CA ILE A 284 -4.32 24.91 -2.93
C ILE A 284 -5.48 25.32 -3.84
N SER A 285 -6.71 25.18 -3.36
CA SER A 285 -7.93 25.49 -4.13
C SER A 285 -8.44 26.91 -3.86
N SER A 286 -8.24 27.42 -2.64
CA SER A 286 -8.68 28.76 -2.26
C SER A 286 -8.02 29.21 -0.95
N PHE A 287 -8.09 30.50 -0.68
CA PHE A 287 -7.77 31.07 0.63
C PHE A 287 -8.71 32.23 0.92
N SER A 288 -8.96 32.50 2.20
CA SER A 288 -9.85 33.58 2.64
C SER A 288 -9.38 34.16 3.98
N PRO A 289 -9.39 35.49 4.15
CA PRO A 289 -9.73 36.50 3.13
C PRO A 289 -8.65 36.59 2.03
N THR A 290 -9.00 37.15 0.87
CA THR A 290 -8.03 37.36 -0.24
C THR A 290 -7.19 38.63 -0.07
N ASN A 291 -7.55 39.47 0.91
CA ASN A 291 -6.83 40.66 1.31
C ASN A 291 -6.88 40.83 2.82
N GLY A 292 -5.93 41.58 3.38
CA GLY A 292 -5.90 41.89 4.81
C GLY A 292 -4.60 42.58 5.21
N THR A 293 -4.55 43.10 6.43
CA THR A 293 -3.35 43.68 7.02
C THR A 293 -2.43 42.62 7.60
N ILE A 294 -1.26 43.02 8.08
CA ILE A 294 -0.42 42.21 8.96
C ILE A 294 -1.28 41.65 10.11
N TYR A 295 -0.96 40.43 10.55
CA TYR A 295 -1.68 39.64 11.56
C TYR A 295 -3.09 39.15 11.18
N THR A 296 -3.56 39.42 9.96
CA THR A 296 -4.79 38.79 9.46
C THR A 296 -4.63 37.25 9.47
N GLN A 297 -5.63 36.54 9.98
CA GLN A 297 -5.70 35.09 9.82
C GLN A 297 -6.28 34.73 8.46
N VAL A 298 -5.54 33.90 7.71
CA VAL A 298 -5.90 33.42 6.39
C VAL A 298 -6.14 31.91 6.47
N VAL A 299 -7.37 31.50 6.14
CA VAL A 299 -7.74 30.10 6.01
C VAL A 299 -7.44 29.66 4.59
N ILE A 300 -6.53 28.71 4.43
CA ILE A 300 -6.05 28.16 3.16
C ILE A 300 -6.64 26.76 2.98
N LYS A 301 -7.41 26.55 1.92
CA LYS A 301 -8.06 25.26 1.61
C LYS A 301 -7.42 24.60 0.40
N GLY A 302 -7.39 23.28 0.40
CA GLY A 302 -6.77 22.51 -0.67
C GLY A 302 -6.97 21.01 -0.57
N THR A 303 -6.17 20.27 -1.32
CA THR A 303 -6.13 18.80 -1.31
C THR A 303 -4.74 18.32 -0.94
N ASN A 304 -4.67 17.25 -0.14
CA ASN A 304 -3.40 16.59 0.23
C ASN A 304 -2.40 17.54 0.91
N LEU A 305 -2.91 18.49 1.70
CA LEU A 305 -2.12 19.43 2.51
C LEU A 305 -1.63 18.74 3.79
N ILE A 306 -0.74 17.76 3.65
CA ILE A 306 -0.25 16.93 4.76
C ILE A 306 1.15 17.34 5.19
N ASN A 307 1.46 17.20 6.48
CA ASN A 307 2.78 17.50 7.03
C ASN A 307 3.30 18.88 6.58
N VAL A 308 2.44 19.89 6.61
CA VAL A 308 2.84 21.25 6.30
C VAL A 308 3.91 21.65 7.32
N THR A 309 5.10 22.00 6.82
CA THR A 309 6.26 22.35 7.64
C THR A 309 6.44 23.86 7.75
N SER A 310 5.96 24.63 6.76
CA SER A 310 5.94 26.09 6.80
C SER A 310 4.86 26.67 5.89
N VAL A 311 4.40 27.88 6.25
CA VAL A 311 3.58 28.75 5.41
C VAL A 311 4.35 30.04 5.17
N ALA A 312 4.58 30.38 3.91
CA ALA A 312 5.27 31.60 3.52
C ALA A 312 4.37 32.50 2.69
N PHE A 313 4.34 33.78 3.05
CA PHE A 313 3.86 34.86 2.20
C PHE A 313 5.01 35.39 1.35
N GLN A 314 4.70 36.16 0.32
CA GLN A 314 5.70 36.93 -0.41
C GLN A 314 6.37 37.91 0.56
N GLY A 315 7.70 37.89 0.69
CA GLY A 315 8.44 38.88 1.47
C GLY A 315 8.93 40.05 0.61
N ALA A 316 9.35 41.12 1.29
CA ALA A 316 9.84 42.36 0.68
C ALA A 316 11.08 42.16 -0.22
N ASP A 317 12.03 41.33 0.21
CA ASP A 317 13.33 41.16 -0.47
C ASP A 317 13.31 40.05 -1.54
N GLY A 318 12.11 39.62 -1.95
CA GLY A 318 11.92 38.39 -2.74
C GLY A 318 12.09 37.09 -1.93
N ASN A 319 12.56 37.18 -0.67
CA ASN A 319 12.65 36.07 0.26
C ASN A 319 11.27 35.68 0.83
N PRO A 320 11.04 34.41 1.23
CA PRO A 320 9.79 33.99 1.84
C PRO A 320 9.57 34.63 3.23
N ALA A 321 8.42 35.25 3.45
CA ALA A 321 8.00 35.76 4.76
C ALA A 321 7.19 34.69 5.51
N TYR A 322 7.81 34.00 6.47
CA TYR A 322 7.17 32.89 7.18
C TYR A 322 6.14 33.39 8.19
N GLY A 323 4.91 32.91 8.07
CA GLY A 323 3.83 33.16 9.02
C GLY A 323 3.68 32.01 10.02
N GLU A 324 3.29 32.36 11.24
CA GLU A 324 2.77 31.37 12.20
C GLU A 324 1.55 30.66 11.60
N TYR A 325 1.40 29.37 11.84
CA TYR A 325 0.32 28.58 11.25
C TYR A 325 -0.18 27.46 12.15
N THR A 326 -1.41 27.04 11.91
CA THR A 326 -2.02 25.83 12.46
C THR A 326 -2.37 24.91 11.31
N TRP A 327 -1.89 23.67 11.39
CA TRP A 327 -2.32 22.61 10.48
C TRP A 327 -3.65 22.02 10.99
N ASP A 328 -4.75 22.38 10.34
CA ASP A 328 -6.10 21.98 10.77
C ASP A 328 -6.43 20.56 10.28
N SER A 329 -6.16 20.27 9.00
CA SER A 329 -6.41 18.96 8.38
C SER A 329 -5.64 18.82 7.06
N SER A 330 -5.73 17.64 6.42
CA SER A 330 -5.20 17.42 5.06
C SER A 330 -5.87 18.26 3.96
N SER A 331 -6.88 19.08 4.31
CA SER A 331 -7.60 19.96 3.39
C SER A 331 -7.58 21.43 3.79
N GLN A 332 -7.00 21.76 4.95
CA GLN A 332 -7.04 23.11 5.48
C GLN A 332 -5.82 23.43 6.37
N VAL A 333 -5.29 24.63 6.18
CA VAL A 333 -4.27 25.25 7.01
C VAL A 333 -4.74 26.66 7.35
N THR A 334 -4.55 27.11 8.57
CA THR A 334 -4.79 28.50 8.96
C THR A 334 -3.45 29.17 9.24
N ALA A 335 -3.18 30.33 8.64
CA ALA A 335 -1.91 31.04 8.79
C ALA A 335 -2.11 32.51 9.13
N THR A 336 -1.21 33.08 9.90
CA THR A 336 -1.19 34.51 10.27
C THR A 336 -0.23 35.26 9.36
N VAL A 337 -0.68 36.37 8.78
CA VAL A 337 0.16 37.23 7.91
C VAL A 337 1.30 37.84 8.74
N PRO A 338 2.58 37.56 8.42
CA PRO A 338 3.73 38.08 9.17
C PRO A 338 4.03 39.56 8.84
N THR A 339 4.81 40.22 9.70
CA THR A 339 5.16 41.66 9.58
C THR A 339 5.97 42.01 8.33
N THR A 340 6.72 41.05 7.79
CA THR A 340 7.55 41.21 6.59
C THR A 340 6.84 40.84 5.29
N ALA A 341 5.55 40.47 5.36
CA ALA A 341 4.78 40.09 4.18
C ALA A 341 4.52 41.28 3.23
N ARG A 342 4.35 40.95 1.95
CA ARG A 342 3.92 41.81 0.85
C ARG A 342 2.84 41.12 0.04
N SER A 343 2.16 41.88 -0.80
CA SER A 343 1.18 41.34 -1.74
C SER A 343 1.84 40.32 -2.67
N GLY A 344 1.30 39.10 -2.69
CA GLY A 344 1.89 38.00 -3.47
C GLY A 344 1.29 36.64 -3.11
N PRO A 345 1.78 35.56 -3.72
CA PRO A 345 1.26 34.22 -3.48
C PRO A 345 1.58 33.73 -2.07
N ILE A 346 0.73 32.85 -1.54
CA ILE A 346 0.99 32.09 -0.32
C ILE A 346 1.53 30.72 -0.72
N THR A 347 2.66 30.32 -0.15
CA THR A 347 3.32 29.03 -0.42
C THR A 347 3.31 28.15 0.82
N LEU A 348 2.85 26.91 0.66
CA LEU A 348 2.92 25.87 1.67
C LEU A 348 4.07 24.92 1.35
N SER A 349 4.93 24.64 2.33
CA SER A 349 5.95 23.58 2.23
C SER A 349 5.47 22.34 2.95
N MET A 350 5.66 21.17 2.34
CA MET A 350 5.26 19.84 2.86
C MET A 350 6.43 18.86 2.66
N GLY A 351 7.46 18.98 3.51
CA GLY A 351 8.74 18.31 3.30
C GLY A 351 9.47 18.89 2.08
N ASP A 352 9.84 18.03 1.12
CA ASP A 352 10.55 18.43 -0.10
C ASP A 352 9.64 19.01 -1.21
N SER A 353 8.32 19.06 -0.97
CA SER A 353 7.33 19.58 -1.93
C SER A 353 6.78 20.92 -1.50
N GLN A 354 6.51 21.80 -2.48
CA GLN A 354 5.86 23.09 -2.26
C GLN A 354 4.65 23.26 -3.18
N VAL A 355 3.66 24.01 -2.69
CA VAL A 355 2.50 24.43 -3.47
C VAL A 355 2.18 25.88 -3.16
N SER A 356 1.94 26.68 -4.19
CA SER A 356 1.61 28.10 -4.06
C SER A 356 0.18 28.37 -4.52
N THR A 357 -0.44 29.40 -3.96
CA THR A 357 -1.72 29.91 -4.44
C THR A 357 -1.57 30.46 -5.86
N SER A 358 -2.59 30.26 -6.70
CA SER A 358 -2.62 30.85 -8.04
C SER A 358 -3.00 32.34 -8.05
N GLN A 359 -3.57 32.82 -6.95
CA GLN A 359 -3.94 34.21 -6.72
C GLN A 359 -3.08 34.79 -5.60
N ASN A 360 -2.81 36.10 -5.66
CA ASN A 360 -2.07 36.80 -4.64
C ASN A 360 -2.96 37.10 -3.43
N PHE A 361 -2.44 36.89 -2.22
CA PHE A 361 -2.95 37.58 -1.05
C PHE A 361 -2.58 39.06 -1.18
N THR A 362 -3.58 39.94 -1.04
CA THR A 362 -3.38 41.38 -1.22
C THR A 362 -3.26 42.05 0.14
N LEU A 363 -2.08 42.55 0.46
CA LEU A 363 -1.95 43.53 1.52
C LEU A 363 -2.39 44.89 0.96
N PRO A 364 -3.25 45.65 1.68
CA PRO A 364 -3.44 47.06 1.37
C PRO A 364 -2.04 47.66 1.29
N ASP A 365 -1.73 48.26 0.15
CA ASP A 365 -0.48 48.95 -0.05
C ASP A 365 -0.49 50.10 0.96
N ALA A 366 0.07 49.88 2.14
CA ALA A 366 0.51 50.98 2.97
C ALA A 366 1.78 51.61 2.35
N GLY A 367 2.24 51.08 1.20
CA GLY A 367 3.37 51.47 0.39
C GLY A 367 3.81 52.89 0.63
N VAL A 368 5.11 53.02 0.91
CA VAL A 368 5.78 54.31 1.07
C VAL A 368 5.24 55.26 0.00
N PRO A 369 4.67 56.42 0.38
CA PRO A 369 3.99 57.30 -0.55
C PRO A 369 4.84 57.65 -1.76
N ALA A 370 4.22 57.85 -2.93
CA ALA A 370 4.94 58.10 -4.18
C ALA A 370 5.80 59.38 -4.14
N ASP A 371 5.53 60.30 -3.20
CA ASP A 371 6.33 61.49 -2.91
C ASP A 371 7.59 61.20 -2.05
N VAL A 372 7.84 59.95 -1.66
CA VAL A 372 9.11 59.49 -1.09
C VAL A 372 9.98 58.93 -2.22
N PRO A 373 11.13 59.56 -2.54
CA PRO A 373 12.08 59.07 -3.53
C PRO A 373 12.57 57.65 -3.24
N SER A 374 12.89 56.93 -4.31
CA SER A 374 13.39 55.55 -4.26
C SER A 374 14.67 55.37 -3.43
N GLY A 375 15.52 56.41 -3.29
CA GLY A 375 16.73 56.36 -2.46
C GLY A 375 16.51 56.54 -0.94
N SER A 376 15.33 57.03 -0.56
CA SER A 376 14.81 57.07 0.82
C SER A 376 13.75 56.00 1.07
N ALA A 377 13.48 55.15 0.07
CA ALA A 377 12.65 53.97 0.21
C ALA A 377 13.41 52.87 0.96
N TYR A 378 12.83 51.67 1.03
CA TYR A 378 13.49 50.50 1.60
C TYR A 378 14.91 50.35 1.06
N VAL A 379 15.86 50.18 1.97
CA VAL A 379 17.24 49.83 1.62
C VAL A 379 17.34 48.35 1.97
N ASP A 380 17.47 47.50 0.95
CA ASP A 380 17.31 46.03 1.09
C ASP A 380 18.60 45.26 0.78
N SER A 381 19.75 45.94 0.80
CA SER A 381 21.04 45.36 0.41
C SER A 381 22.07 45.58 1.50
N PRO A 382 22.30 44.60 2.39
CA PRO A 382 23.28 44.70 3.47
C PRO A 382 24.64 45.12 2.90
N THR A 383 25.16 46.25 3.37
CA THR A 383 26.47 46.73 2.96
C THR A 383 27.50 46.31 4.00
N SER A 384 28.61 45.74 3.55
CA SER A 384 29.75 45.52 4.44
C SER A 384 30.26 46.86 4.96
N ALA A 385 30.62 46.90 6.26
CA ALA A 385 31.30 48.06 6.85
C ALA A 385 32.48 48.49 5.95
N PRO A 386 32.55 49.75 5.50
CA PRO A 386 33.66 50.17 4.68
C PRO A 386 34.96 50.20 5.50
N SER A 387 36.10 50.04 4.84
CA SER A 387 37.42 50.00 5.49
C SER A 387 37.72 51.31 6.23
N GLY A 388 38.23 51.22 7.46
CA GLY A 388 38.68 52.38 8.24
C GLY A 388 37.60 53.12 9.05
N TRP A 389 36.34 52.69 9.00
CA TRP A 389 35.26 53.27 9.80
C TRP A 389 35.40 52.86 11.27
N THR A 390 35.08 53.76 12.19
CA THR A 390 35.34 53.59 13.63
C THR A 390 34.15 53.95 14.52
N SER A 391 32.97 54.16 13.93
CA SER A 391 31.76 54.54 14.64
C SER A 391 30.52 54.06 13.90
N ALA A 392 29.39 54.02 14.61
CA ALA A 392 28.08 53.69 14.05
C ALA A 392 26.96 54.35 14.85
N THR A 393 25.81 54.59 14.22
CA THR A 393 24.59 55.06 14.89
C THR A 393 23.36 54.53 14.18
N TYR A 394 22.30 54.25 14.93
CA TYR A 394 20.98 54.12 14.31
C TYR A 394 20.43 55.50 13.96
N TRP A 395 19.48 55.52 13.03
CA TRP A 395 18.66 56.68 12.70
C TRP A 395 17.23 56.22 12.44
N GLY A 396 16.30 57.17 12.53
CA GLY A 396 14.95 56.98 12.04
C GLY A 396 14.42 58.26 11.44
N GLN A 397 13.40 58.12 10.62
CA GLN A 397 12.73 59.25 9.99
C GLN A 397 11.23 59.03 10.04
N SER A 398 10.48 60.11 10.24
CA SER A 398 9.03 60.05 10.33
C SER A 398 8.36 61.10 9.46
N ILE A 399 7.37 60.64 8.70
CA ILE A 399 6.53 61.44 7.82
C ILE A 399 5.05 61.10 8.06
N VAL A 400 4.17 62.01 7.64
CA VAL A 400 2.75 61.71 7.51
C VAL A 400 2.52 60.93 6.22
N ASP A 401 1.71 59.88 6.29
CA ASP A 401 1.24 59.13 5.12
C ASP A 401 0.28 60.02 4.31
N THR A 402 0.77 60.56 3.20
CA THR A 402 0.00 61.42 2.29
C THR A 402 -1.15 60.67 1.61
N ASN A 403 -1.14 59.33 1.61
CA ASN A 403 -2.24 58.51 1.10
C ASN A 403 -3.44 58.44 2.07
N GLN A 404 -3.26 58.83 3.34
CA GLN A 404 -4.27 58.69 4.40
C GLN A 404 -4.50 60.03 5.15
N PRO A 405 -5.15 61.05 4.55
CA PRO A 405 -5.33 62.35 5.20
C PRO A 405 -6.39 62.28 6.33
N SER A 406 -5.98 61.95 7.56
CA SER A 406 -6.81 62.01 8.77
C SER A 406 -6.01 62.44 10.00
N SER A 407 -6.68 62.55 11.17
CA SER A 407 -6.20 63.10 12.47
C SER A 407 -4.71 62.96 12.79
N PRO A 408 -4.12 63.89 13.59
CA PRO A 408 -2.70 63.85 13.93
C PRO A 408 -2.33 62.49 14.55
N GLY A 409 -1.37 61.82 13.92
CA GLY A 409 -0.81 60.57 14.43
C GLY A 409 0.29 60.80 15.45
N SER A 410 0.74 59.72 16.08
CA SER A 410 1.85 59.75 17.04
C SER A 410 2.77 58.56 16.84
N VAL A 411 4.03 58.74 17.19
CA VAL A 411 5.01 57.67 17.30
C VAL A 411 5.41 57.57 18.76
N GLU A 412 5.32 56.37 19.31
CA GLU A 412 5.80 56.02 20.64
C GLU A 412 6.90 54.96 20.51
N ILE A 413 8.07 55.23 21.08
CA ILE A 413 9.24 54.35 21.04
C ILE A 413 9.51 53.87 22.47
N ASP A 414 9.44 52.56 22.68
CA ASP A 414 9.75 51.90 23.96
C ASP A 414 11.27 51.91 24.18
N TYR A 415 12.02 51.41 23.18
CA TYR A 415 13.47 51.49 23.15
C TYR A 415 14.01 51.41 21.72
N MET A 416 15.22 51.94 21.52
CA MET A 416 16.03 51.70 20.33
C MET A 416 17.48 51.37 20.71
N GLU A 417 18.00 50.30 20.11
CA GLU A 417 19.33 49.76 20.32
C GLU A 417 20.07 49.51 19.01
N LEU A 418 21.36 49.82 19.01
CA LEU A 418 22.31 49.39 17.99
C LEU A 418 23.26 48.36 18.61
N TRP A 419 23.27 47.16 18.05
CA TRP A 419 24.19 46.08 18.41
C TRP A 419 25.21 45.86 17.30
N CYS A 420 26.47 45.65 17.63
CA CYS A 420 27.48 45.25 16.65
C CYS A 420 28.38 44.13 17.18
N VAL A 421 28.84 43.27 16.29
CA VAL A 421 29.83 42.24 16.59
C VAL A 421 31.23 42.85 16.42
N VAL A 422 31.81 43.29 17.53
CA VAL A 422 33.13 43.94 17.61
C VAL A 422 34.17 42.92 18.08
N SER A 423 35.18 42.64 17.28
CA SER A 423 36.22 41.63 17.55
C SER A 423 35.63 40.27 17.94
N GLY A 424 34.54 39.87 17.27
CA GLY A 424 33.83 38.62 17.53
C GLY A 424 32.90 38.61 18.76
N LYS A 425 32.72 39.76 19.45
CA LYS A 425 31.79 39.90 20.59
C LYS A 425 30.60 40.77 20.24
N ASN A 426 29.39 40.26 20.48
CA ASN A 426 28.18 41.05 20.35
C ASN A 426 28.13 42.13 21.44
N THR A 427 28.15 43.39 21.04
CA THR A 427 28.33 44.56 21.91
C THR A 427 27.17 45.53 21.67
N LEU A 428 26.50 45.96 22.74
CA LEU A 428 25.54 47.06 22.67
C LEU A 428 26.33 48.35 22.44
N MET A 429 26.18 48.92 21.26
CA MET A 429 26.87 50.14 20.87
C MET A 429 26.10 51.36 21.35
N GLN A 430 24.78 51.38 21.15
CA GLN A 430 23.93 52.54 21.43
C GLN A 430 22.59 52.07 22.01
N HIS A 431 22.07 52.81 22.99
CA HIS A 431 20.72 52.70 23.53
C HIS A 431 20.14 54.13 23.59
N ASP A 432 18.85 54.31 23.37
CA ASP A 432 18.17 55.62 23.38
C ASP A 432 18.00 56.22 24.79
N GLU A 433 17.94 55.35 25.81
CA GLU A 433 17.80 55.69 27.24
C GLU A 433 16.51 56.49 27.51
N GLY A 434 15.45 56.24 26.73
CA GLY A 434 14.20 57.00 26.81
C GLY A 434 14.33 58.46 26.37
N THR A 435 15.34 58.76 25.55
CA THR A 435 15.59 60.09 24.99
C THR A 435 15.78 60.02 23.49
N MET A 436 15.53 61.12 22.79
CA MET A 436 15.78 61.21 21.35
C MET A 436 16.46 62.52 20.98
N ALA A 437 17.42 62.44 20.08
CA ALA A 437 17.95 63.59 19.36
C ALA A 437 17.35 63.59 17.95
N GLY A 438 17.20 64.77 17.37
CA GLY A 438 16.68 64.90 16.02
C GLY A 438 16.47 66.35 15.61
N GLY A 439 16.13 66.52 14.34
CA GLY A 439 15.85 67.82 13.72
C GLY A 439 14.83 67.71 12.60
N LEU A 440 14.36 68.87 12.12
CA LEU A 440 13.39 68.98 11.03
C LEU A 440 14.10 69.23 9.70
N TYR A 441 14.06 68.26 8.80
CA TYR A 441 14.76 68.30 7.53
C TYR A 441 13.80 68.53 6.35
N VAL A 442 14.33 69.01 5.23
CA VAL A 442 13.60 69.10 3.95
C VAL A 442 13.59 67.77 3.21
N ARG A 443 12.49 67.49 2.51
CA ARG A 443 12.33 66.30 1.67
C ARG A 443 12.77 66.49 0.22
N ASP A 444 12.90 67.72 -0.29
CA ASP A 444 13.36 67.94 -1.68
C ASP A 444 14.37 69.09 -1.78
N PRO A 445 15.65 68.81 -2.11
CA PRO A 445 16.25 67.48 -2.10
C PRO A 445 16.25 66.90 -0.67
N TRP A 446 16.10 65.58 -0.53
CA TRP A 446 16.16 64.92 0.79
C TRP A 446 17.44 65.31 1.51
N TYR A 447 17.29 65.85 2.73
CA TYR A 447 18.42 66.29 3.57
C TYR A 447 19.29 67.39 2.93
N GLY A 448 18.70 68.28 2.13
CA GLY A 448 19.39 69.43 1.52
C GLY A 448 19.96 70.45 2.52
N ASN A 449 20.84 71.35 2.05
CA ASN A 449 21.66 72.28 2.86
C ASN A 449 20.92 73.32 3.76
N ASN A 450 19.59 73.27 3.89
CA ASN A 450 18.78 74.26 4.62
C ASN A 450 18.06 73.60 5.81
N ASP A 451 18.87 73.04 6.71
CA ASP A 451 18.39 72.34 7.90
C ASP A 451 17.87 73.34 8.94
N ALA A 452 16.58 73.23 9.24
CA ALA A 452 16.08 73.77 10.49
C ALA A 452 16.47 72.76 11.59
N HIS A 453 17.55 73.05 12.31
CA HIS A 453 17.91 72.30 13.54
C HIS A 453 16.93 72.58 14.69
N ASP A 454 15.65 72.79 14.39
CA ASP A 454 14.60 72.89 15.39
C ASP A 454 14.63 71.61 16.20
N PRO A 455 14.73 71.71 17.53
CA PRO A 455 14.78 70.53 18.38
C PRO A 455 13.51 69.70 18.16
N MET A 456 13.69 68.42 17.88
CA MET A 456 12.58 67.52 17.65
C MET A 456 11.63 67.51 18.87
N PRO A 457 10.32 67.76 18.68
CA PRO A 457 9.37 67.82 19.78
C PRO A 457 9.04 66.41 20.25
N TRP A 458 9.67 65.99 21.33
CA TRP A 458 9.37 64.73 22.00
C TRP A 458 9.02 64.95 23.48
N SER A 459 8.31 63.99 24.05
CA SER A 459 7.97 63.94 25.47
C SER A 459 8.20 62.53 26.01
N TYR A 460 8.76 62.43 27.21
CA TYR A 460 8.88 61.16 27.91
C TYR A 460 7.55 60.76 28.54
N ASN A 461 7.10 59.54 28.28
CA ASN A 461 5.92 58.92 28.87
C ASN A 461 6.34 57.97 29.99
N ALA A 462 6.26 58.44 31.23
CA ALA A 462 6.64 57.68 32.42
C ALA A 462 5.79 56.43 32.66
N ALA A 463 4.56 56.36 32.12
CA ALA A 463 3.69 55.19 32.32
C ALA A 463 4.18 53.97 31.55
N ASN A 464 4.78 54.20 30.38
CA ASN A 464 5.27 53.15 29.48
C ASN A 464 6.80 53.13 29.38
N ASN A 465 7.50 54.02 30.08
CA ASN A 465 8.95 54.23 29.95
C ASN A 465 9.39 54.49 28.49
N SER A 466 8.57 55.24 27.74
CA SER A 466 8.70 55.40 26.29
C SER A 466 8.89 56.87 25.89
N THR A 467 9.44 57.11 24.71
CA THR A 467 9.51 58.43 24.09
C THR A 467 8.40 58.61 23.08
N THR A 468 7.61 59.68 23.17
CA THR A 468 6.53 59.98 22.23
C THR A 468 6.81 61.26 21.46
N PHE A 469 6.50 61.29 20.17
CA PHE A 469 6.52 62.50 19.36
C PHE A 469 5.39 62.52 18.33
N THR A 470 5.08 63.71 17.83
CA THR A 470 4.09 63.93 16.77
C THR A 470 4.82 64.24 15.46
N PRO A 471 4.58 63.48 14.39
CA PRO A 471 5.18 63.76 13.09
C PRO A 471 4.76 65.13 12.53
N THR A 472 5.59 65.71 11.67
CA THR A 472 5.30 66.99 11.04
C THR A 472 4.16 66.85 10.04
N THR A 473 3.20 67.77 10.07
CA THR A 473 2.14 67.85 9.06
C THR A 473 2.58 68.56 7.79
N ALA A 474 3.79 69.13 7.76
CA ALA A 474 4.34 69.77 6.59
C ALA A 474 4.82 68.71 5.58
N ALA A 475 4.16 68.65 4.42
CA ALA A 475 4.41 67.62 3.42
C ALA A 475 5.83 67.65 2.82
N ASP A 476 6.50 68.80 2.86
CA ASP A 476 7.87 69.03 2.40
C ASP A 476 8.94 68.77 3.49
N LYS A 477 8.53 68.37 4.69
CA LYS A 477 9.41 68.17 5.84
C LYS A 477 9.41 66.73 6.34
N VAL A 478 10.48 66.34 7.01
CA VAL A 478 10.66 65.05 7.66
C VAL A 478 11.31 65.24 9.02
N TRP A 479 10.81 64.56 10.05
CA TRP A 479 11.56 64.43 11.29
C TRP A 479 12.61 63.38 11.10
N HIS A 480 13.87 63.73 11.31
CA HIS A 480 14.97 62.78 11.36
C HIS A 480 15.48 62.72 12.79
N PHE A 481 15.52 61.52 13.35
CA PHE A 481 15.94 61.24 14.71
C PHE A 481 17.07 60.23 14.72
N TYR A 482 17.87 60.29 15.78
CA TYR A 482 19.06 59.46 15.95
C TYR A 482 19.40 59.37 17.44
N GLY A 483 20.24 58.39 17.79
CA GLY A 483 20.60 58.21 19.19
C GLY A 483 21.39 59.39 19.76
N THR A 484 21.20 59.63 21.06
CA THR A 484 21.66 60.82 21.79
C THR A 484 23.12 60.76 22.25
N ALA A 485 23.76 59.60 22.16
CA ALA A 485 25.15 59.40 22.58
C ALA A 485 26.14 60.27 21.77
N TYR A 486 26.79 61.23 22.44
CA TYR A 486 27.88 62.03 21.88
C TYR A 486 29.07 62.11 22.85
N PRO A 487 30.32 61.82 22.41
CA PRO A 487 30.70 61.30 21.09
C PRO A 487 30.00 59.97 20.79
N ARG A 488 29.79 59.68 19.49
CA ARG A 488 29.09 58.45 19.08
C ARG A 488 29.86 57.20 19.54
N PRO A 489 29.18 56.05 19.68
CA PRO A 489 29.84 54.80 20.02
C PRO A 489 30.94 54.44 19.01
N SER A 490 32.09 54.03 19.53
CA SER A 490 33.31 53.86 18.73
C SER A 490 33.90 52.46 18.83
N PHE A 491 34.61 52.03 17.79
CA PHE A 491 35.32 50.76 17.72
C PHE A 491 36.64 50.91 16.97
N ALA A 492 37.56 49.99 17.22
CA ALA A 492 38.81 49.93 16.46
C ALA A 492 38.51 49.62 14.99
N ALA A 493 39.23 50.27 14.07
CA ALA A 493 39.02 50.09 12.63
C ALA A 493 39.13 48.60 12.26
N ASN A 494 38.26 48.15 11.35
CA ASN A 494 38.21 46.78 10.83
C ASN A 494 37.95 45.68 11.87
N THR A 495 37.32 46.02 13.01
CA THR A 495 36.94 45.04 14.05
C THR A 495 35.46 44.66 14.03
N VAL A 496 34.61 45.37 13.29
CA VAL A 496 33.17 45.09 13.19
C VAL A 496 32.89 44.14 12.04
N SER A 497 32.23 43.02 12.30
CA SER A 497 31.80 42.06 11.26
C SER A 497 30.33 42.21 10.84
N SER A 498 29.48 42.70 11.74
CA SER A 498 28.06 42.95 11.49
C SER A 498 27.50 43.89 12.55
N CYS A 499 26.41 44.58 12.22
CA CYS A 499 25.59 45.29 13.18
C CYS A 499 24.16 44.73 13.14
N SER A 500 23.28 45.27 13.95
CA SER A 500 21.83 45.04 13.89
C SER A 500 21.15 46.14 14.68
N VAL A 501 20.00 46.59 14.21
CA VAL A 501 19.15 47.53 14.93
C VAL A 501 18.03 46.74 15.58
N LYS A 502 17.79 46.98 16.86
CA LYS A 502 16.68 46.40 17.62
C LYS A 502 15.89 47.50 18.28
N GLY A 503 14.58 47.37 18.32
CA GLY A 503 13.75 48.34 19.02
C GLY A 503 12.31 47.95 19.03
N ARG A 504 11.49 48.83 19.58
CA ARG A 504 10.06 48.59 19.69
C ARG A 504 9.30 49.90 19.64
N LEU A 505 8.34 49.98 18.74
CA LEU A 505 7.60 51.21 18.47
C LEU A 505 6.11 50.96 18.25
N LYS A 506 5.30 51.97 18.53
CA LYS A 506 3.86 52.00 18.29
C LYS A 506 3.52 53.25 17.51
N ILE A 507 2.80 53.07 16.41
CA ILE A 507 2.45 54.16 15.48
C ILE A 507 0.94 54.27 15.42
N THR A 508 0.42 55.47 15.65
CA THR A 508 -1.01 55.79 15.52
C THR A 508 -1.22 56.84 14.44
N GLY A 509 -2.41 56.85 13.84
CA GLY A 509 -2.75 57.79 12.77
C GLY A 509 -1.96 57.53 11.48
N PRO A 510 -2.06 58.43 10.48
CA PRO A 510 -1.44 58.25 9.18
C PRO A 510 0.04 58.63 9.23
N VAL A 511 0.84 57.79 9.88
CA VAL A 511 2.25 58.04 10.13
C VAL A 511 3.07 56.86 9.64
N LEU A 512 4.21 57.20 9.06
CA LEU A 512 5.21 56.25 8.59
C LEU A 512 6.51 56.54 9.32
N VAL A 513 7.19 55.48 9.76
CA VAL A 513 8.51 55.59 10.39
C VAL A 513 9.45 54.66 9.65
N GLN A 514 10.53 55.19 9.08
CA GLN A 514 11.64 54.37 8.62
C GLN A 514 12.69 54.30 9.71
N ILE A 515 13.24 53.13 9.97
CA ILE A 515 14.40 52.94 10.85
C ILE A 515 15.54 52.36 10.04
N GLY A 516 16.75 52.87 10.25
CA GLY A 516 17.98 52.40 9.62
C GLY A 516 19.20 52.61 10.52
N ALA A 517 20.38 52.34 9.99
CA ALA A 517 21.64 52.66 10.64
C ALA A 517 22.71 53.06 9.62
N ASP A 518 23.66 53.87 10.08
CA ASP A 518 24.80 54.33 9.30
C ASP A 518 26.11 53.96 10.00
N TYR A 519 27.08 53.50 9.21
CA TYR A 519 28.48 53.59 9.62
C TYR A 519 28.86 55.07 9.70
N TRP A 520 29.75 55.41 10.65
CA TRP A 520 30.39 56.72 10.83
C TRP A 520 31.93 56.65 10.79
N ILE A 521 32.57 57.58 10.08
CA ILE A 521 34.03 57.54 9.87
C ILE A 521 34.78 57.64 11.19
N ASN A 522 34.28 58.48 12.11
CA ASN A 522 34.74 58.59 13.49
C ASN A 522 33.63 59.11 14.43
N PRO A 523 33.83 59.01 15.76
CA PRO A 523 32.82 59.35 16.77
C PRO A 523 32.38 60.82 16.85
N THR A 524 33.19 61.74 16.32
CA THR A 524 33.00 63.19 16.46
C THR A 524 32.72 63.88 15.13
N ALA A 525 32.67 63.14 14.02
CA ALA A 525 32.40 63.70 12.72
C ALA A 525 31.01 64.38 12.70
N PRO A 526 30.88 65.57 12.08
CA PRO A 526 29.63 66.31 12.06
C PRO A 526 28.57 65.62 11.21
N HIS A 527 27.29 65.88 11.52
CA HIS A 527 26.13 65.29 10.83
C HIS A 527 26.00 65.67 9.33
N ALA A 528 26.74 66.65 8.81
CA ALA A 528 26.60 67.16 7.43
C ALA A 528 27.92 67.14 6.60
N GLY A 529 27.82 66.78 5.31
CA GLY A 529 28.89 66.83 4.30
C GLY A 529 28.84 65.67 3.30
N LEU A 530 28.63 65.97 2.01
CA LEU A 530 28.22 65.01 0.95
C LEU A 530 29.25 63.95 0.51
N ASP A 531 30.49 63.95 1.01
CA ASP A 531 31.54 63.08 0.43
C ASP A 531 32.23 62.11 1.41
N VAL A 532 31.88 62.01 2.70
CA VAL A 532 32.70 61.13 3.59
C VAL A 532 32.11 60.58 4.90
N ASN A 533 30.95 61.02 5.40
CA ASN A 533 30.70 60.86 6.85
C ASN A 533 29.58 59.89 7.28
N ASN A 534 28.69 59.46 6.40
CA ASN A 534 27.65 58.47 6.74
C ASN A 534 27.41 57.50 5.58
N HIS A 535 27.79 56.24 5.77
CA HIS A 535 27.49 55.19 4.80
C HIS A 535 26.40 54.29 5.38
N GLN A 536 25.25 54.23 4.70
CA GLN A 536 24.14 53.38 5.12
C GLN A 536 24.62 51.95 5.29
N MET A 537 24.26 51.32 6.41
CA MET A 537 24.57 49.91 6.71
C MET A 537 23.82 48.91 5.81
N GLY A 538 23.01 49.44 4.89
CA GLY A 538 22.43 48.66 3.80
C GLY A 538 21.08 48.03 4.11
N VAL A 539 20.54 48.22 5.33
CA VAL A 539 19.18 47.79 5.64
C VAL A 539 18.40 48.89 6.35
N SER A 540 17.21 49.21 5.83
CA SER A 540 16.24 50.08 6.50
C SER A 540 14.80 49.67 6.18
N ASN A 541 13.91 49.76 7.16
CA ASN A 541 12.53 49.30 7.04
C ASN A 541 11.54 50.40 7.41
N TRP A 542 10.47 50.53 6.62
CA TRP A 542 9.31 51.34 6.96
C TRP A 542 8.30 50.55 7.81
N TYR A 543 7.86 51.20 8.88
CA TYR A 543 6.85 50.77 9.85
C TYR A 543 5.63 51.69 9.70
N PHE A 544 4.46 51.08 9.82
CA PHE A 544 3.17 51.71 9.53
C PHE A 544 2.31 51.78 10.79
N ALA A 545 1.20 52.52 10.73
CA ALA A 545 0.23 52.56 11.81
C ALA A 545 -0.23 51.15 12.21
N SER A 546 -0.19 50.86 13.51
CA SER A 546 -0.59 49.58 14.08
C SER A 546 -1.27 49.79 15.45
N PRO A 547 -2.37 49.09 15.76
CA PRO A 547 -2.98 49.14 17.09
C PRO A 547 -2.04 48.56 18.17
N ASP A 548 -1.15 47.65 17.76
CA ASP A 548 -0.20 46.94 18.61
C ASP A 548 1.24 47.44 18.46
N TRP A 549 2.07 47.16 19.46
CA TRP A 549 3.52 47.39 19.40
C TRP A 549 4.16 46.56 18.29
N GLN A 550 5.09 47.18 17.57
CA GLN A 550 5.87 46.58 16.49
C GLN A 550 7.33 46.45 16.93
N ASP A 551 7.90 45.26 16.77
CA ASP A 551 9.32 45.05 16.98
C ASP A 551 10.11 45.46 15.74
N VAL A 552 11.14 46.27 15.96
CA VAL A 552 12.16 46.63 14.98
C VAL A 552 13.29 45.64 15.11
N SER A 553 13.60 44.92 14.04
CA SER A 553 14.76 44.02 14.02
C SER A 553 15.25 43.82 12.60
N PHE A 554 16.46 44.30 12.30
CA PHE A 554 17.15 44.01 11.04
C PHE A 554 18.67 44.01 11.23
N PRO A 555 19.39 43.18 10.45
CA PRO A 555 20.85 43.06 10.51
C PRO A 555 21.58 44.24 9.85
#